data_AF-A0A975SPV0-F1
#
_entry.id   AF-A0A975SPV0-F1
#
_cell.length_a   1.000
_cell.length_b   1.000
_cell.length_c   1.000
_cell.angle_alpha   90.00
_cell.angle_beta   90.00
_cell.angle_gamma   90.00
#
_symmetry.space_group_name_H-M   'P 1'
#
loop_
_entity.id
_entity.type
_entity.pdbx_description
1 polymer ?
#
loop_
_entity_poly.entity_id
_entity_poly.type
_entity_poly.pdbx_seq_one_letter_code
_entity_poly.pdbx_strand_id
1 'polypeptide(L)'
;MQPREGRSRFFLGKAALALLALSLSFSAVAWNGTGHRLIAHIAWQQLSPEERVLLGNWLQRHPDYPHWLKHRPAYPGASPAYVAFVEAATWADDIRRQRHSFQEDSISPFTETEELASHPDWHFQDGARSGPEAGRLAEALETLPGQLKGRGNISPLALVWLEHLVGDAHQTYKLTRRRHEEQVRI
;
A
#
# COMPACT_ATOMS: atom_id res chain seq x y z
N MET A 1 -65.18 -15.94 -9.79
CA MET A 1 -64.11 -14.98 -10.16
C MET A 1 -63.47 -14.53 -8.85
N GLN A 2 -62.24 -14.99 -8.54
CA GLN A 2 -61.54 -14.71 -7.28
C GLN A 2 -60.17 -14.11 -7.64
N PRO A 3 -59.75 -12.97 -7.08
CA PRO A 3 -58.47 -12.36 -7.43
C PRO A 3 -57.33 -13.04 -6.67
N ARG A 4 -56.27 -13.42 -7.39
CA ARG A 4 -55.02 -13.93 -6.85
C ARG A 4 -54.18 -12.77 -6.31
N GLU A 5 -54.41 -12.37 -5.06
CA GLU A 5 -53.42 -11.61 -4.30
C GLU A 5 -52.46 -12.56 -3.60
N GLY A 6 -51.15 -12.43 -3.84
CA GLY A 6 -50.18 -13.23 -3.08
C GLY A 6 -48.78 -13.35 -3.65
N ARG A 7 -48.53 -12.91 -4.89
CA ARG A 7 -47.17 -13.01 -5.49
C ARG A 7 -46.29 -11.78 -5.25
N SER A 8 -46.85 -10.58 -5.09
CA SER A 8 -46.07 -9.32 -5.15
C SER A 8 -45.11 -9.07 -3.98
N ARG A 9 -45.51 -9.41 -2.74
CA ARG A 9 -44.75 -9.06 -1.53
C ARG A 9 -43.40 -9.77 -1.41
N PHE A 10 -43.30 -11.01 -1.89
CA PHE A 10 -42.06 -11.79 -1.87
C PHE A 10 -41.02 -11.31 -2.90
N PHE A 11 -41.46 -10.78 -4.05
CA PHE A 11 -40.56 -10.23 -5.07
C PHE A 11 -40.01 -8.86 -4.65
N LEU A 12 -40.83 -8.01 -4.01
CA LEU A 12 -40.38 -6.72 -3.48
C LEU A 12 -39.33 -6.88 -2.38
N GLY A 13 -39.51 -7.83 -1.45
CA GLY A 13 -38.53 -8.07 -0.38
C GLY A 13 -37.17 -8.56 -0.90
N LYS A 14 -37.17 -9.44 -1.91
CA LYS A 14 -35.94 -9.92 -2.55
C LYS A 14 -35.24 -8.84 -3.38
N ALA A 15 -36.01 -8.00 -4.08
CA ALA A 15 -35.47 -6.88 -4.84
C ALA A 15 -34.85 -5.82 -3.92
N ALA A 16 -35.49 -5.52 -2.78
CA ALA A 16 -34.96 -4.60 -1.78
C ALA A 16 -33.67 -5.13 -1.14
N LEU A 17 -33.60 -6.43 -0.84
CA LEU A 17 -32.40 -7.07 -0.29
C LEU A 17 -31.24 -7.08 -1.31
N ALA A 18 -31.54 -7.31 -2.59
CA ALA A 18 -30.55 -7.25 -3.66
C ALA A 18 -30.03 -5.82 -3.89
N LEU A 19 -30.91 -4.81 -3.86
CA LEU A 19 -30.53 -3.39 -3.96
C LEU A 19 -29.71 -2.92 -2.74
N LEU A 20 -30.03 -3.43 -1.54
CA LEU A 20 -29.24 -3.17 -0.34
C LEU A 20 -27.86 -3.85 -0.42
N ALA A 21 -27.78 -5.08 -0.92
CA ALA A 21 -26.50 -5.78 -1.13
C ALA A 21 -25.64 -5.09 -2.22
N LEU A 22 -26.25 -4.60 -3.30
CA LEU A 22 -25.57 -3.82 -4.35
C LEU A 22 -25.05 -2.48 -3.83
N SER A 23 -25.79 -1.81 -2.94
CA SER A 23 -25.35 -0.55 -2.31
C SER A 23 -24.32 -0.73 -1.18
N LEU A 24 -24.19 -1.94 -0.64
CA LEU A 24 -23.11 -2.35 0.27
C LEU A 24 -21.87 -2.88 -0.47
N SER A 25 -21.81 -2.75 -1.80
CA SER A 25 -20.57 -2.93 -2.57
C SER A 25 -19.66 -1.75 -2.23
N PHE A 26 -19.03 -1.80 -1.05
CA PHE A 26 -17.91 -0.92 -0.73
C PHE A 26 -16.93 -1.09 -1.88
N SER A 27 -16.68 -0.02 -2.63
CA SER A 27 -15.49 0.04 -3.47
C SER A 27 -14.36 -0.47 -2.61
N ALA A 28 -13.69 -1.54 -3.04
CA ALA A 28 -12.48 -2.00 -2.40
C ALA A 28 -11.53 -0.80 -2.46
N VAL A 29 -11.49 -0.01 -1.38
CA VAL A 29 -10.66 1.18 -1.31
C VAL A 29 -9.27 0.63 -1.37
N ALA A 30 -8.62 0.84 -2.52
CA ALA A 30 -7.22 0.57 -2.59
C ALA A 30 -6.58 1.38 -1.45
N TRP A 31 -5.85 0.73 -0.52
CA TRP A 31 -5.03 1.40 0.48
C TRP A 31 -4.30 2.55 -0.19
N ASN A 32 -4.76 3.75 0.12
CA ASN A 32 -4.04 4.98 -0.16
C ASN A 32 -3.08 5.19 1.02
N GLY A 33 -2.41 6.35 1.07
CA GLY A 33 -1.48 6.63 2.17
C GLY A 33 -2.10 6.45 3.57
N THR A 34 -3.41 6.58 3.76
CA THR A 34 -4.08 6.32 5.04
C THR A 34 -3.99 4.84 5.45
N GLY A 35 -4.13 3.94 4.49
CA GLY A 35 -4.04 2.49 4.72
C GLY A 35 -2.66 2.06 5.18
N HIS A 36 -1.63 2.50 4.46
CA HIS A 36 -0.25 2.25 4.81
C HIS A 36 0.11 2.79 6.19
N ARG A 37 -0.31 4.03 6.50
CA ARG A 37 -0.13 4.62 7.84
C ARG A 37 -0.81 3.82 8.93
N LEU A 38 -1.99 3.27 8.67
CA LEU A 38 -2.71 2.44 9.65
C LEU A 38 -1.98 1.12 9.91
N ILE A 39 -1.52 0.43 8.86
CA ILE A 39 -0.74 -0.82 9.01
C ILE A 39 0.56 -0.54 9.77
N ALA A 40 1.27 0.54 9.42
CA ALA A 40 2.46 0.98 10.13
C ALA A 40 2.17 1.30 11.61
N HIS A 41 1.07 1.99 11.91
CA HIS A 41 0.66 2.24 13.29
C HIS A 41 0.47 0.94 14.07
N ILE A 42 -0.25 -0.04 13.49
CA ILE A 42 -0.48 -1.34 14.12
C ILE A 42 0.84 -2.07 14.35
N ALA A 43 1.73 -2.09 13.35
CA ALA A 43 3.05 -2.70 13.47
C ALA A 43 3.87 -2.04 14.59
N TRP A 44 3.88 -0.71 14.68
CA TRP A 44 4.57 0.02 15.75
C TRP A 44 4.10 -0.37 17.15
N GLN A 45 2.79 -0.61 17.34
CA GLN A 45 2.25 -1.05 18.62
C GLN A 45 2.78 -2.42 19.05
N GLN A 46 3.14 -3.28 18.11
CA GLN A 46 3.69 -4.62 18.37
C GLN A 46 5.21 -4.61 18.63
N LEU A 47 5.91 -3.52 18.30
CA LEU A 47 7.35 -3.40 18.54
C LEU A 47 7.67 -3.18 20.03
N SER A 48 8.73 -3.83 20.48
CA SER A 48 9.37 -3.55 21.77
C SER A 48 9.97 -2.12 21.81
N PRO A 49 10.21 -1.56 23.01
CA PRO A 49 10.90 -0.28 23.14
C PRO A 49 12.26 -0.24 22.43
N GLU A 50 13.02 -1.34 22.51
CA GLU A 50 14.34 -1.47 21.89
C GLU A 50 14.26 -1.42 20.36
N GLU A 51 13.29 -2.13 19.76
CA GLU A 51 13.05 -2.12 18.32
C GLU A 51 12.61 -0.74 17.82
N ARG A 52 11.75 -0.04 18.58
CA ARG A 52 11.32 1.33 18.23
C ARG A 52 12.50 2.30 18.18
N VAL A 53 13.43 2.20 19.12
CA VAL A 53 14.66 3.01 19.13
C VAL A 53 15.54 2.64 17.93
N LEU A 54 15.73 1.33 17.69
CA LEU A 54 16.54 0.84 16.59
C LEU A 54 16.03 1.34 15.22
N LEU A 55 14.75 1.14 14.93
CA LEU A 55 14.12 1.58 13.68
C LEU A 55 14.12 3.11 13.57
N GLY A 56 13.85 3.83 14.66
CA GLY A 56 13.97 5.28 14.69
C GLY A 56 15.36 5.79 14.31
N ASN A 57 16.43 5.12 14.74
CA ASN A 57 17.81 5.46 14.38
C ASN A 57 18.17 5.09 12.94
N TRP A 58 17.48 4.11 12.35
CA TRP A 58 17.66 3.74 10.95
C TRP A 58 16.96 4.73 10.03
N LEU A 59 15.71 5.07 10.35
CA LEU A 59 14.93 6.05 9.59
C LEU A 59 15.57 7.44 9.59
N GLN A 60 16.24 7.85 10.67
CA GLN A 60 17.00 9.11 10.71
C GLN A 60 18.09 9.23 9.64
N ARG A 61 18.57 8.10 9.09
CA ARG A 61 19.57 8.08 8.01
C ARG A 61 18.93 8.16 6.62
N HIS A 62 17.61 8.13 6.52
CA HIS A 62 16.90 8.27 5.26
C HIS A 62 16.83 9.75 4.83
N PRO A 63 17.08 10.09 3.55
CA PRO A 63 17.02 11.48 3.06
C PRO A 63 15.69 12.19 3.35
N ASP A 64 14.57 11.48 3.24
CA ASP A 64 13.22 12.03 3.48
C ASP A 64 12.80 12.11 4.96
N TYR A 65 13.67 11.73 5.90
CA TYR A 65 13.36 11.83 7.33
C TYR A 65 12.87 13.24 7.76
N PRO A 66 13.52 14.34 7.35
CA PRO A 66 13.04 15.68 7.68
C PRO A 66 11.65 15.99 7.08
N HIS A 67 11.32 15.41 5.92
CA HIS A 67 10.01 15.56 5.29
C HIS A 67 8.91 14.87 6.11
N TRP A 68 9.14 13.63 6.55
CA TRP A 68 8.19 12.90 7.40
C TRP A 68 7.91 13.66 8.70
N LEU A 69 8.94 14.23 9.33
CA LEU A 69 8.77 15.00 10.57
C LEU A 69 7.93 16.28 10.42
N LYS A 70 7.70 16.79 9.20
CA LYS A 70 6.77 17.91 8.98
C LYS A 70 5.33 17.57 9.37
N HIS A 71 4.97 16.29 9.41
CA HIS A 71 3.64 15.82 9.79
C HIS A 71 3.42 15.74 11.32
N ARG A 72 4.45 16.03 12.13
CA ARG A 72 4.34 16.01 13.61
C ARG A 72 3.12 16.75 14.19
N PRO A 73 2.65 17.90 13.65
CA PRO A 73 1.45 18.56 14.16
C PRO A 73 0.19 17.66 14.14
N ALA A 74 0.12 16.66 13.25
CA ALA A 74 -0.97 15.68 13.20
C ALA A 74 -0.86 14.57 14.25
N TYR A 75 0.26 14.49 14.99
CA TYR A 75 0.56 13.44 15.96
C TYR A 75 0.91 14.02 17.34
N PRO A 76 -0.06 14.63 18.04
CA PRO A 76 0.19 15.25 19.34
C PRO A 76 0.69 14.22 20.36
N GLY A 77 1.80 14.54 21.03
CA GLY A 77 2.41 13.68 22.05
C GLY A 77 3.22 12.50 21.51
N ALA A 78 3.29 12.30 20.19
CA ALA A 78 4.04 11.20 19.61
C ALA A 78 5.56 11.48 19.51
N SER A 79 6.36 10.42 19.60
CA SER A 79 7.81 10.51 19.41
C SER A 79 8.16 10.78 17.94
N PRO A 80 9.30 11.43 17.63
CA PRO A 80 9.74 11.60 16.25
C PRO A 80 9.95 10.27 15.52
N ALA A 81 10.39 9.22 16.25
CA ALA A 81 10.56 7.89 15.68
C ALA A 81 9.23 7.28 15.23
N TYR A 82 8.16 7.45 16.02
CA TYR A 82 6.82 7.01 15.63
C TYR A 82 6.32 7.74 14.39
N VAL A 83 6.44 9.08 14.36
CA VAL A 83 5.97 9.89 13.22
C VAL A 83 6.73 9.51 11.96
N ALA A 84 8.06 9.37 12.04
CA ALA A 84 8.86 8.94 10.91
C ALA A 84 8.47 7.54 10.42
N PHE A 85 8.24 6.58 11.32
CA PHE A 85 7.84 5.22 10.96
C PHE A 85 6.49 5.22 10.22
N VAL A 86 5.47 5.85 10.79
CA VAL A 86 4.13 5.89 10.19
C VAL A 86 4.13 6.61 8.84
N GLU A 87 4.82 7.74 8.71
CA GLU A 87 4.87 8.48 7.44
C GLU A 87 5.78 7.81 6.39
N ALA A 88 6.83 7.10 6.80
CA ALA A 88 7.70 6.38 5.88
C ALA A 88 6.96 5.28 5.11
N ALA A 89 5.89 4.72 5.68
CA ALA A 89 5.07 3.71 5.03
C ALA A 89 4.43 4.17 3.71
N THR A 90 4.35 5.47 3.42
CA THR A 90 3.83 5.99 2.14
C THR A 90 4.91 6.29 1.11
N TRP A 91 6.19 6.25 1.52
CA TRP A 91 7.30 6.76 0.73
C TRP A 91 7.45 6.07 -0.63
N ALA A 92 7.29 4.75 -0.70
CA ALA A 92 7.38 3.99 -1.95
C ALA A 92 6.34 4.46 -3.00
N ASP A 93 5.14 4.79 -2.53
CA ASP A 93 4.08 5.33 -3.36
C ASP A 93 4.36 6.78 -3.78
N ASP A 94 5.01 7.56 -2.91
CA ASP A 94 5.44 8.94 -3.18
C ASP A 94 6.51 8.97 -4.28
N ILE A 95 7.57 8.16 -4.17
CA ILE A 95 8.66 8.11 -5.16
C ILE A 95 8.17 7.56 -6.51
N ARG A 96 7.22 6.62 -6.50
CA ARG A 96 6.56 6.13 -7.71
C ARG A 96 5.75 7.22 -8.40
N ARG A 97 4.99 8.02 -7.65
CA ARG A 97 4.23 9.15 -8.23
C ARG A 97 5.15 10.21 -8.79
N GLN A 98 6.23 10.54 -8.08
CA GLN A 98 7.24 11.47 -8.57
C GLN A 98 7.82 11.00 -9.90
N ARG A 99 8.23 9.73 -10.02
CA ARG A 99 8.66 9.12 -11.30
C ARG A 99 7.66 9.36 -12.43
N HIS A 100 6.37 9.12 -12.18
CA HIS A 100 5.32 9.32 -13.19
C HIS A 100 5.21 10.78 -13.62
N SER A 101 5.18 11.72 -12.67
CA SER A 101 5.17 13.15 -12.97
C SER A 101 6.40 13.58 -13.77
N PHE A 102 7.59 13.04 -13.48
CA PHE A 102 8.80 13.34 -14.26
C PHE A 102 8.74 12.84 -15.70
N GLN A 103 8.19 11.63 -15.92
CA GLN A 103 8.00 11.09 -17.28
C GLN A 103 7.01 11.92 -18.11
N GLU A 104 6.06 12.58 -17.46
CA GLU A 104 5.05 13.42 -18.10
C GLU A 104 5.57 14.86 -18.36
N ASP A 105 6.23 15.46 -17.37
CA ASP A 105 6.55 16.89 -17.40
C ASP A 105 7.93 17.23 -18.00
N SER A 106 8.92 16.31 -18.04
CA SER A 106 10.27 16.52 -18.63
C SER A 106 11.10 17.72 -18.09
N ILE A 107 10.68 18.40 -17.01
CA ILE A 107 11.21 19.73 -16.62
C ILE A 107 12.26 19.70 -15.49
N SER A 108 12.54 18.56 -14.85
CA SER A 108 13.61 18.46 -13.82
C SER A 108 14.24 17.07 -13.79
N PRO A 109 15.55 16.92 -13.55
CA PRO A 109 16.18 15.60 -13.55
C PRO A 109 15.73 14.81 -12.32
N PHE A 110 14.91 13.78 -12.54
CA PHE A 110 14.81 12.65 -11.63
C PHE A 110 16.18 11.98 -11.59
N THR A 111 16.79 11.86 -10.42
CA THR A 111 18.15 11.32 -10.33
C THR A 111 18.14 9.82 -10.65
N GLU A 112 19.24 9.30 -11.19
CA GLU A 112 19.40 7.86 -11.42
C GLU A 112 19.16 7.05 -10.14
N THR A 113 19.52 7.61 -8.98
CA THR A 113 19.29 6.99 -7.67
C THR A 113 17.81 6.90 -7.33
N GLU A 114 17.02 7.95 -7.59
CA GLU A 114 15.56 7.94 -7.37
C GLU A 114 14.84 7.03 -8.37
N GLU A 115 15.32 6.97 -9.62
CA GLU A 115 14.83 6.04 -10.64
C GLU A 115 15.02 4.59 -10.21
N LEU A 116 16.25 4.23 -9.81
CA LEU A 116 16.54 2.89 -9.30
C LEU A 116 15.74 2.59 -8.04
N ALA A 117 15.49 3.59 -7.18
CA ALA A 117 14.77 3.39 -5.93
C ALA A 117 13.25 3.26 -6.09
N SER A 118 12.67 3.57 -7.25
CA SER A 118 11.22 3.72 -7.43
C SER A 118 10.43 2.43 -7.68
N HIS A 119 11.08 1.34 -8.08
CA HIS A 119 10.54 -0.02 -8.25
C HIS A 119 9.01 -0.15 -8.50
N PRO A 120 8.48 0.38 -9.62
CA PRO A 120 7.03 0.39 -9.86
C PRO A 120 6.40 -1.01 -9.96
N ASP A 121 7.22 -2.02 -10.26
CA ASP A 121 6.87 -3.43 -10.38
C ASP A 121 6.85 -4.18 -9.04
N TRP A 122 7.37 -3.60 -7.95
CA TRP A 122 7.36 -4.24 -6.62
C TRP A 122 6.00 -4.16 -5.92
N HIS A 123 5.13 -3.23 -6.31
CA HIS A 123 3.85 -3.00 -5.64
C HIS A 123 2.78 -4.07 -5.88
N PHE A 124 3.00 -5.03 -6.77
CA PHE A 124 1.96 -6.01 -7.10
C PHE A 124 2.53 -7.36 -7.52
N GLN A 125 1.67 -8.36 -7.49
CA GLN A 125 1.89 -9.65 -8.11
C GLN A 125 0.62 -10.06 -8.86
N ASP A 126 0.77 -10.37 -10.14
CA ASP A 126 -0.27 -10.96 -10.99
C ASP A 126 0.16 -12.35 -11.44
N GLY A 127 -0.35 -13.39 -10.76
CA GLY A 127 -0.06 -14.78 -11.10
C GLY A 127 -0.68 -15.26 -12.42
N ALA A 128 -1.46 -14.43 -13.12
CA ALA A 128 -1.97 -14.74 -14.46
C ALA A 128 -1.06 -14.21 -15.58
N ARG A 129 -0.05 -13.40 -15.26
CA ARG A 129 0.91 -12.84 -16.22
C ARG A 129 2.29 -13.46 -16.01
N SER A 130 3.16 -13.25 -17.00
CA SER A 130 4.56 -13.69 -16.98
C SER A 130 5.48 -12.53 -17.37
N GLY A 131 6.75 -12.63 -16.99
CA GLY A 131 7.74 -11.58 -17.28
C GLY A 131 7.48 -10.29 -16.48
N PRO A 132 7.93 -9.13 -16.96
CA PRO A 132 7.82 -7.85 -16.23
C PRO A 132 6.41 -7.47 -15.82
N GLU A 133 5.39 -7.90 -16.57
CA GLU A 133 3.99 -7.59 -16.29
C GLU A 133 3.40 -8.41 -15.12
N ALA A 134 4.09 -9.46 -14.68
CA ALA A 134 3.66 -10.25 -13.53
C ALA A 134 3.85 -9.49 -12.20
N GLY A 135 4.68 -8.43 -12.17
CA GLY A 135 5.10 -7.79 -10.93
C GLY A 135 6.04 -8.69 -10.11
N ARG A 136 6.69 -8.08 -9.11
CA ARG A 136 7.76 -8.70 -8.31
C ARG A 136 7.58 -8.53 -6.81
N LEU A 137 6.36 -8.30 -6.33
CA LEU A 137 6.06 -8.14 -4.91
C LEU A 137 6.59 -9.32 -4.06
N ALA A 138 6.37 -10.56 -4.51
CA ALA A 138 6.84 -11.74 -3.77
C ALA A 138 8.38 -11.80 -3.68
N GLU A 139 9.06 -11.57 -4.81
CA GLU A 139 10.53 -11.53 -4.88
C GLU A 139 11.11 -10.44 -3.98
N ALA A 140 10.52 -9.24 -3.99
CA ALA A 140 10.95 -8.14 -3.14
C ALA A 140 10.79 -8.47 -1.64
N LEU A 141 9.67 -9.09 -1.24
CA LEU A 141 9.44 -9.52 0.14
C LEU A 141 10.36 -10.64 0.61
N GLU A 142 10.83 -11.51 -0.29
CA GLU A 142 11.82 -12.55 0.03
C GLU A 142 13.23 -11.98 0.19
N THR A 143 13.59 -10.96 -0.60
CA THR A 143 14.96 -10.43 -0.68
C THR A 143 15.26 -9.32 0.35
N LEU A 144 14.31 -8.41 0.58
CA LEU A 144 14.49 -7.25 1.48
C LEU A 144 14.87 -7.62 2.92
N PRO A 145 14.30 -8.67 3.56
CA PRO A 145 14.71 -9.06 4.90
C PRO A 145 16.20 -9.45 5.01
N GLY A 146 16.79 -9.98 3.93
CA GLY A 146 18.23 -10.27 3.86
C GLY A 146 19.09 -9.02 3.95
N GLN A 147 18.63 -7.91 3.36
CA GLN A 147 19.31 -6.61 3.41
C GLN A 147 19.25 -5.96 4.80
N LEU A 148 18.27 -6.35 5.64
CA LEU A 148 18.15 -5.91 7.02
C LEU A 148 18.99 -6.75 8.01
N LYS A 149 19.34 -7.99 7.67
CA LYS A 149 20.10 -8.91 8.55
C LYS A 149 21.62 -8.68 8.55
N GLY A 150 22.14 -7.92 7.58
CA GLY A 150 23.56 -7.56 7.50
C GLY A 150 23.98 -6.57 8.59
N ARG A 151 24.51 -7.06 9.70
CA ARG A 151 25.08 -6.23 10.78
C ARG A 151 26.26 -5.41 10.26
N GLY A 152 26.00 -4.17 9.84
CA GLY A 152 27.03 -3.17 9.53
C GLY A 152 26.52 -1.97 8.74
N ASN A 153 25.67 -2.18 7.73
CA ASN A 153 25.10 -1.09 6.94
C ASN A 153 23.70 -1.43 6.44
N ILE A 154 22.74 -1.43 7.37
CA ILE A 154 21.33 -1.66 7.04
C ILE A 154 20.81 -0.46 6.25
N SER A 155 20.29 -0.72 5.07
CA SER A 155 19.76 0.28 4.16
C SER A 155 18.44 0.84 4.71
N PRO A 156 18.36 2.15 5.05
CA PRO A 156 17.09 2.79 5.41
C PRO A 156 16.04 2.67 4.29
N LEU A 157 16.50 2.61 3.04
CA LEU A 157 15.68 2.39 1.86
C LEU A 157 15.02 1.00 1.88
N ALA A 158 15.75 -0.04 2.29
CA ALA A 158 15.19 -1.40 2.38
C ALA A 158 14.12 -1.49 3.48
N LEU A 159 14.28 -0.74 4.58
CA LEU A 159 13.29 -0.70 5.66
C LEU A 159 11.96 -0.11 5.19
N VAL A 160 11.99 1.06 4.55
CA VAL A 160 10.77 1.74 4.10
C VAL A 160 10.05 0.98 2.98
N TRP A 161 10.82 0.31 2.11
CA TRP A 161 10.26 -0.61 1.12
C TRP A 161 9.60 -1.82 1.80
N LEU A 162 10.26 -2.47 2.76
CA LEU A 162 9.69 -3.63 3.44
C LEU A 162 8.38 -3.28 4.15
N GLU A 163 8.37 -2.15 4.88
CA GLU A 163 7.16 -1.66 5.56
C GLU A 163 6.01 -1.43 4.57
N HIS A 164 6.28 -0.77 3.44
CA HIS A 164 5.28 -0.52 2.42
C HIS A 164 4.75 -1.81 1.77
N LEU A 165 5.64 -2.71 1.36
CA LEU A 165 5.29 -3.93 0.63
C LEU A 165 4.56 -4.95 1.49
N VAL A 166 4.83 -5.00 2.80
CA VAL A 166 4.00 -5.77 3.73
C VAL A 166 2.58 -5.22 3.73
N GLY A 167 2.40 -3.90 3.68
CA GLY A 167 1.08 -3.28 3.48
C GLY A 167 0.41 -3.71 2.17
N ASP A 168 1.16 -3.68 1.06
CA ASP A 168 0.67 -4.09 -0.27
C ASP A 168 0.29 -5.57 -0.33
N ALA A 169 1.04 -6.45 0.32
CA ALA A 169 0.72 -7.87 0.38
C ALA A 169 -0.59 -8.15 1.15
N HIS A 170 -0.95 -7.32 2.13
CA HIS A 170 -2.24 -7.42 2.80
C HIS A 170 -3.39 -6.85 1.97
N GLN A 171 -3.10 -6.29 0.78
CA GLN A 171 -4.08 -5.75 -0.12
C GLN A 171 -4.50 -6.76 -1.19
N THR A 172 -5.70 -7.30 -1.05
CA THR A 172 -6.20 -8.37 -1.93
C THR A 172 -6.19 -7.99 -3.42
N TYR A 173 -6.42 -6.71 -3.78
CA TYR A 173 -6.39 -6.27 -5.18
C TYR A 173 -4.97 -6.29 -5.77
N LYS A 174 -3.93 -5.97 -4.98
CA LYS A 174 -2.52 -5.96 -5.45
C LYS A 174 -1.95 -7.37 -5.65
N LEU A 175 -2.65 -8.39 -5.15
CA LEU A 175 -2.34 -9.81 -5.34
C LEU A 175 -3.16 -10.49 -6.46
N THR A 176 -4.24 -9.85 -6.89
CA THR A 176 -5.14 -10.41 -7.91
C THR A 176 -5.70 -9.31 -8.80
N ARG A 177 -4.96 -8.93 -9.84
CA ARG A 177 -5.58 -8.28 -11.00
C ARG A 177 -6.38 -9.31 -11.81
N ARG A 178 -7.31 -10.05 -11.17
CA ARG A 178 -8.16 -11.01 -11.87
C ARG A 178 -9.42 -10.31 -12.43
N ARG A 179 -9.48 -10.33 -13.77
CA ARG A 179 -10.71 -10.48 -14.58
C ARG A 179 -11.73 -9.33 -14.48
N HIS A 180 -11.43 -8.18 -15.09
CA HIS A 180 -12.48 -7.22 -15.47
C HIS A 180 -12.57 -6.93 -16.98
N GLU A 181 -11.69 -7.53 -17.80
CA GLU A 181 -11.66 -7.31 -19.26
C GLU A 181 -12.31 -8.45 -20.07
N GLU A 182 -12.78 -9.53 -19.43
CA GLU A 182 -13.30 -10.72 -20.13
C GLU A 182 -14.84 -10.81 -20.16
N GLN A 183 -15.58 -9.73 -19.85
CA GLN A 183 -17.05 -9.71 -19.93
C GLN A 183 -17.65 -8.68 -20.90
N VAL A 184 -16.86 -8.14 -21.85
CA VAL A 184 -17.39 -7.27 -22.92
C VAL A 184 -17.28 -7.91 -24.32
N ARG A 185 -17.08 -9.23 -24.39
CA ARG A 185 -17.23 -9.99 -25.64
C ARG A 185 -18.02 -11.27 -25.42
N ILE A 186 -19.33 -11.12 -25.25
CA ILE A 186 -20.34 -12.06 -25.77
C ILE A 186 -21.51 -11.22 -26.28
#